data_AF-A0A9D5MW19-F1
#
_entry.id   AF-A0A9D5MW19-F1
#
_cell.length_a   1.000
_cell.length_b   1.000
_cell.length_c   1.000
_cell.angle_alpha   90.00
_cell.angle_beta   90.00
_cell.angle_gamma   90.00
#
_symmetry.space_group_name_H-M   'P 1'
#
loop_
_entity.id
_entity.type
_entity.pdbx_description
1 polymer ?
#
loop_
_entity_poly.entity_id
_entity_poly.type
_entity_poly.pdbx_seq_one_letter_code
_entity_poly.pdbx_strand_id
1 'polypeptide(L)' 'MIDRNISTITELSAKSGVNRNTLSQVLSGEIQPSSDVMDKLVSVLKIEPERAGHIFFSLDLRNG' A
#
# COMPACT_ATOMS: atom_id res chain seq x y z
N MET A 1 4.45 -6.14 16.49
CA MET A 1 5.35 -6.48 15.38
C MET A 1 5.07 -5.54 14.20
N ILE A 2 5.69 -4.36 14.17
CA ILE A 2 5.79 -3.55 12.94
C ILE A 2 7.24 -3.06 12.87
N ASP A 3 8.17 -4.01 12.83
CA ASP A 3 9.62 -3.78 12.70
C ASP A 3 10.00 -3.79 11.23
N ARG A 4 9.55 -2.78 10.48
CA ARG A 4 10.14 -2.46 9.18
C ARG A 4 10.34 -0.96 9.13
N ASN A 5 11.60 -0.56 9.24
CA ASN A 5 12.17 0.79 9.36
C ASN A 5 11.72 1.86 8.34
N ILE A 6 10.69 1.62 7.54
CA ILE A 6 10.11 2.61 6.63
C ILE A 6 9.21 3.52 7.46
N SER A 7 9.81 4.57 8.00
CA SER A 7 9.14 5.55 8.86
C SER A 7 8.53 6.72 8.07
N THR A 8 8.84 6.82 6.77
CA THR A 8 8.41 7.96 5.95
C THR A 8 7.90 7.55 4.57
N ILE A 9 6.94 8.30 4.04
CA ILE A 9 6.42 8.15 2.67
C ILE A 9 7.54 8.35 1.64
N THR A 10 8.53 9.20 1.93
CA THR A 10 9.70 9.41 1.08
C THR A 10 10.53 8.14 0.92
N GLU A 11 10.79 7.41 2.01
CA GLU A 11 11.53 6.16 1.94
C GLU A 11 10.72 5.06 1.24
N LEU A 12 9.40 5.01 1.49
CA LEU A 12 8.51 4.10 0.77
C LEU A 12 8.51 4.40 -0.73
N SER A 13 8.49 5.67 -1.12
CA SER A 13 8.57 6.12 -2.51
C SER A 13 9.86 5.67 -3.17
N ALA A 14 11.00 5.89 -2.51
CA ALA A 14 12.30 5.48 -3.02
C ALA A 14 12.43 3.96 -3.19
N LYS A 15 11.89 3.17 -2.25
CA LYS A 15 11.98 1.70 -2.30
C LYS A 15 10.98 1.05 -3.25
N SER A 16 9.77 1.60 -3.37
CA SER A 16 8.70 1.07 -4.23
C SER A 16 8.73 1.61 -5.64
N GLY A 17 9.42 2.72 -5.88
CA GLY A 17 9.37 3.46 -7.14
C GLY A 17 8.01 4.13 -7.40
N VAL A 18 7.11 4.14 -6.40
CA VAL A 18 5.81 4.81 -6.49
C VAL A 18 5.96 6.27 -6.08
N ASN A 19 5.30 7.18 -6.78
CA ASN A 19 5.36 8.61 -6.46
C ASN A 19 4.83 8.89 -5.04
N ARG A 20 5.51 9.77 -4.31
CA ARG A 20 5.13 10.18 -2.95
C ARG A 20 3.69 10.72 -2.86
N ASN A 21 3.22 11.47 -3.87
CA ASN A 21 1.86 12.00 -3.90
C ASN A 21 0.86 10.84 -4.03
N THR A 22 1.10 9.91 -4.96
CA THR A 22 0.27 8.70 -5.10
C THR A 22 0.23 7.90 -3.81
N LEU A 23 1.38 7.69 -3.16
CA LEU A 23 1.43 7.02 -1.87
C LEU A 23 0.64 7.76 -0.78
N SER A 24 0.74 9.09 -0.73
CA SER A 24 -0.04 9.91 0.20
C SER A 24 -1.54 9.72 0.00
N GLN A 25 -2.01 9.78 -1.25
CA GLN A 25 -3.43 9.61 -1.57
C GLN A 25 -3.94 8.19 -1.27
N VAL A 26 -3.12 7.16 -1.55
CA VAL A 26 -3.44 5.76 -1.23
C VAL A 26 -3.50 5.54 0.28
N LEU A 27 -2.52 6.03 1.05
CA LEU A 27 -2.47 5.87 2.50
C LEU A 27 -3.58 6.67 3.21
N SER A 28 -3.99 7.81 2.64
CA SER A 28 -5.13 8.59 3.11
C SER A 28 -6.48 7.99 2.69
N GLY A 29 -6.50 6.97 1.83
CA GLY A 29 -7.73 6.39 1.29
C GLY A 29 -8.46 7.27 0.27
N GLU A 30 -7.82 8.32 -0.25
CA GLU A 30 -8.39 9.20 -1.27
C GLU A 30 -8.51 8.49 -2.63
N ILE A 31 -7.59 7.58 -2.92
CA ILE A 31 -7.57 6.81 -4.16
C ILE A 31 -7.34 5.33 -3.89
N GLN A 32 -7.96 4.49 -4.72
CA GLN A 32 -7.63 3.08 -4.81
C GLN A 32 -6.31 2.93 -5.61
N PRO A 33 -5.27 2.28 -5.08
CA PRO A 33 -4.06 2.00 -5.84
C PRO A 33 -4.37 1.07 -7.03
N SER A 34 -3.57 1.17 -8.10
CA SER A 34 -3.60 0.17 -9.18
C SER A 34 -2.95 -1.15 -8.73
N SER A 35 -3.21 -2.24 -9.43
CA SER A 35 -2.61 -3.55 -9.12
C SER A 35 -1.07 -3.49 -9.09
N ASP A 36 -0.44 -2.74 -10.01
CA ASP A 36 1.02 -2.54 -10.00
C ASP A 36 1.52 -1.80 -8.75
N VAL A 37 0.78 -0.79 -8.29
CA VAL A 37 1.11 -0.08 -7.04
C VAL A 37 0.91 -1.00 -5.84
N MET A 38 -0.15 -1.82 -5.82
CA MET A 38 -0.36 -2.83 -4.77
C MET A 38 0.81 -3.80 -4.73
N ASP A 39 1.21 -4.39 -5.86
CA ASP A 39 2.31 -5.36 -5.93
C ASP A 39 3.64 -4.77 -5.42
N LYS A 40 3.95 -3.52 -5.82
CA LYS A 40 5.14 -2.80 -5.34
C LYS A 40 5.09 -2.58 -3.82
N LEU A 41 3.94 -2.18 -3.29
CA LEU A 41 3.76 -1.97 -1.86
C LEU A 41 3.86 -3.27 -1.08
N VAL A 42 3.21 -4.34 -1.53
CA VAL A 42 3.25 -5.67 -0.93
C VAL A 42 4.68 -6.19 -0.89
N SER A 43 5.41 -6.05 -1.99
CA SER A 43 6.81 -6.47 -2.10
C SER A 43 7.73 -5.70 -1.14
N VAL A 44 7.66 -4.36 -1.13
CA VAL A 44 8.53 -3.52 -0.30
C VAL A 44 8.21 -3.65 1.19
N LEU A 45 6.92 -3.63 1.52
CA LEU A 45 6.44 -3.78 2.88
C LEU A 45 6.42 -5.23 3.33
N LYS A 46 6.82 -6.19 2.47
CA LYS A 46 6.69 -7.67 2.55
C LYS A 46 5.45 -8.10 3.34
N ILE A 47 4.31 -7.51 2.98
CA ILE A 47 3.02 -7.83 3.58
C ILE A 47 2.60 -9.17 2.99
N GLU A 48 2.04 -10.06 3.82
CA GLU A 48 1.46 -11.29 3.30
C GLU A 48 0.31 -10.97 2.32
N PRO A 49 0.21 -11.62 1.14
CA PRO A 49 -0.79 -11.29 0.13
C PRO A 49 -2.23 -11.28 0.67
N GLU A 50 -2.56 -12.20 1.57
CA GLU A 50 -3.86 -12.25 2.24
C GLU A 50 -4.15 -10.97 3.04
N ARG A 51 -3.16 -10.51 3.81
CA ARG A 51 -3.25 -9.26 4.58
C ARG A 51 -3.29 -8.04 3.68
N ALA A 52 -2.55 -8.06 2.57
CA ALA A 52 -2.61 -7.00 1.57
C ALA A 52 -4.01 -6.91 0.95
N GLY A 53 -4.65 -8.05 0.71
CA GLY A 53 -6.02 -8.08 0.20
C GLY A 53 -7.00 -7.41 1.14
N HIS A 54 -6.86 -7.61 2.46
CA HIS A 54 -7.66 -6.88 3.44
C HIS A 54 -7.34 -5.38 3.49
N ILE A 55 -6.11 -4.96 3.22
CA ILE A 55 -5.74 -3.54 3.24
C ILE A 55 -6.29 -2.82 1.99
N PHE A 56 -6.16 -3.43 0.81
CA PHE A 56 -6.53 -2.80 -0.45
C PHE A 56 -7.96 -3.09 -0.90
N PHE A 57 -8.54 -4.24 -0.56
CA PHE A 57 -9.88 -4.64 -1.03
C PHE A 57 -10.97 -4.61 0.06
N SER A 58 -10.65 -4.20 1.30
CA SER A 58 -11.67 -4.05 2.37
C SER A 58 -12.69 -2.94 2.11
N LEU A 59 -12.57 -2.17 1.04
CA LEU A 59 -13.50 -1.10 0.72
C LEU A 59 -14.78 -1.56 0.00
N ASP A 60 -14.90 -2.80 -0.49
CA ASP A 60 -16.13 -3.18 -1.22
C ASP A 60 -16.49 -4.68 -1.29
N LEU A 61 -16.40 -5.39 -0.16
CA LEU A 61 -16.97 -6.75 -0.03
C LEU A 61 -18.27 -6.79 0.79
N ARG A 62 -18.86 -5.63 1.11
CA ARG A 62 -20.08 -5.54 1.95
C ARG A 62 -21.38 -5.21 1.22
N ASN A 63 -21.38 -5.05 -0.09
CA ASN A 63 -22.61 -4.93 -0.87
C ASN A 63 -22.67 -6.03 -1.93
N GLY A 64 -22.90 -7.27 -1.46
CA GLY A 64 -23.45 -8.36 -2.26
C GLY A 64 -24.97 -8.41 -2.12
#